data_AF-X1TYX0-F1
#
_entry.id   AF-X1TYX0-F1
#
_cell.length_a   1.000
_cell.length_b   1.000
_cell.length_c   1.000
_cell.angle_alpha   90.00
_cell.angle_beta   90.00
_cell.angle_gamma   90.00
#
_symmetry.space_group_name_H-M   'P 1'
#
loop_
_entity.id
_entity.type
_entity.pdbx_description
1 polymer ?
#
loop_
_entity_poly.entity_id
_entity_poly.type
_entity_poly.pdbx_seq_one_letter_code
_entity_poly.pdbx_strand_id
1 'polypeptide(L)'
;SKVLELEKKVEEPELCGNIEELQGFLSDAVKGWDKIFEIIERDGQFRIKRKEKAINAQLEKMGTMILLSNKRLEGKEVLRLYKRKDVVEKFFDNMKHDIERKRLRIHTQETFEGRLFLDFLALIIYSKISSEIRKEGINKDFTVQEIMYEFKKIKLIRLGMKKMIVTEVSKKQRELFQSFKIPLPTRP
;
A
#
# COMPACT_ATOMS: atom_id res chain seq x y z
N SER A 1 4.75 10.86 10.97
CA SER A 1 4.78 9.56 11.68
C SER A 1 3.45 9.44 12.37
N LYS A 2 2.73 8.32 12.22
CA LYS A 2 1.35 8.17 12.69
C LYS A 2 1.17 8.53 14.17
N VAL A 3 2.19 8.28 14.99
CA VAL A 3 2.25 8.67 16.42
C VAL A 3 2.20 10.19 16.61
N LEU A 4 2.96 10.95 15.82
CA LEU A 4 3.00 12.42 15.91
C LEU A 4 1.69 13.07 15.43
N GLU A 5 0.99 12.40 14.51
CA GLU A 5 -0.33 12.83 14.04
C GLU A 5 -1.43 12.52 15.08
N LEU A 6 -1.30 11.42 15.81
CA LEU A 6 -2.19 11.05 16.91
C LEU A 6 -2.07 12.00 18.09
N GLU A 7 -0.85 12.39 18.46
CA GLU A 7 -0.62 13.34 19.55
C GLU A 7 -1.24 14.71 19.26
N LYS A 8 -1.14 15.18 18.02
CA LYS A 8 -1.79 16.43 17.60
C LYS A 8 -3.31 16.36 17.62
N LYS A 9 -3.89 15.21 17.25
CA LYS A 9 -5.35 15.02 17.27
C LYS A 9 -5.93 14.90 18.67
N VAL A 10 -5.17 14.35 19.62
CA VAL A 10 -5.61 14.22 21.02
C VAL A 10 -5.58 15.56 21.76
N GLU A 11 -4.86 16.56 21.24
CA GLU A 11 -4.90 17.94 21.74
C GLU A 11 -6.13 18.73 21.24
N GLU A 12 -6.97 18.15 20.39
CA GLU A 12 -8.20 18.81 19.91
C GLU A 12 -9.22 18.92 21.06
N PRO A 13 -9.89 20.09 21.24
CA PRO A 13 -10.75 20.37 22.39
C PRO A 13 -11.90 19.38 22.57
N GLU A 14 -12.37 18.79 21.47
CA GLU A 14 -13.47 17.81 21.44
C GLU A 14 -13.11 16.51 22.18
N LEU A 15 -11.85 16.08 22.12
CA LEU A 15 -11.37 14.82 22.72
C LEU A 15 -10.82 14.99 24.14
N CYS A 16 -10.46 16.21 24.53
CA CYS A 16 -9.89 16.49 25.85
C CYS A 16 -10.94 16.52 26.99
N GLY A 17 -12.23 16.65 26.67
CA GLY A 17 -13.31 16.85 27.66
C GLY A 17 -13.92 15.56 28.22
N ASN A 18 -13.83 14.43 27.50
CA ASN A 18 -14.48 13.18 27.88
C ASN A 18 -13.51 11.99 27.79
N ILE A 19 -13.28 11.32 28.92
CA ILE A 19 -12.37 10.17 29.00
C ILE A 19 -12.86 8.96 28.18
N GLU A 20 -14.17 8.74 28.07
CA GLU A 20 -14.73 7.60 27.33
C GLU A 20 -14.54 7.78 25.82
N GLU A 21 -14.74 9.00 25.32
CA GLU A 21 -14.50 9.35 23.91
C GLU A 21 -13.02 9.27 23.55
N LEU A 22 -12.14 9.75 24.45
CA LEU A 22 -10.70 9.63 24.27
C LEU A 22 -10.24 8.17 24.25
N GLN A 23 -10.78 7.32 25.13
CA GLN A 23 -10.49 5.88 25.13
C GLN A 23 -11.03 5.18 23.89
N GLY A 24 -12.24 5.53 23.43
CA GLY A 24 -12.83 5.03 22.20
C GLY A 24 -11.96 5.37 20.99
N PHE A 25 -11.57 6.64 20.85
CA PHE A 25 -10.67 7.09 19.80
C PHE A 25 -9.33 6.35 19.81
N LEU A 26 -8.71 6.18 20.99
CA LEU A 26 -7.44 5.47 21.10
C LEU A 26 -7.56 3.99 20.76
N SER A 27 -8.67 3.35 21.15
CA SER A 27 -8.97 1.95 20.83
C SER A 27 -9.13 1.73 19.32
N ASP A 28 -9.81 2.64 18.63
CA ASP A 28 -10.01 2.60 17.18
C ASP A 28 -8.73 2.94 16.42
N ALA A 29 -7.94 3.88 16.92
CA ALA A 29 -6.74 4.36 16.24
C ALA A 29 -5.54 3.43 16.40
N VAL A 30 -5.33 2.87 17.60
CA VAL A 30 -4.17 2.06 17.96
C VAL A 30 -4.57 0.88 18.85
N LYS A 31 -4.57 -0.32 18.26
CA LYS A 31 -4.77 -1.57 19.01
C LYS A 31 -3.67 -1.75 20.07
N GLY A 32 -4.06 -1.90 21.34
CA GLY A 32 -3.13 -2.02 22.46
C GLY A 32 -2.49 -0.70 22.91
N TRP A 33 -3.19 0.43 22.70
CA TRP A 33 -2.74 1.76 23.09
C TRP A 33 -2.37 1.86 24.58
N ASP A 34 -3.03 1.08 25.43
CA ASP A 34 -2.85 1.01 26.88
C ASP A 34 -1.42 0.63 27.29
N LYS A 35 -0.68 -0.06 26.41
CA LYS A 35 0.73 -0.42 26.64
C LYS A 35 1.69 0.73 26.34
N ILE A 36 1.27 1.69 25.52
CA ILE A 36 2.10 2.75 24.97
C ILE A 36 1.79 4.09 25.65
N PHE A 37 0.51 4.35 25.95
CA PHE A 37 0.02 5.61 26.49
C PHE A 37 -0.66 5.42 27.85
N GLU A 38 -0.55 6.44 28.69
CA GLU A 38 -1.32 6.66 29.91
C GLU A 38 -2.18 7.92 29.72
N ILE A 39 -3.43 7.89 30.17
CA ILE A 39 -4.29 9.07 30.20
C ILE A 39 -4.05 9.78 31.53
N ILE A 40 -3.72 11.06 31.45
CA ILE A 40 -3.52 11.93 32.61
C ILE A 40 -4.53 13.08 32.56
N GLU A 41 -5.08 13.43 33.72
CA GLU A 41 -5.91 14.62 33.87
C GLU A 41 -5.03 15.80 34.29
N ARG A 42 -5.12 16.92 33.57
CA ARG A 42 -4.51 18.20 33.94
C ARG A 42 -5.48 19.32 33.64
N ASP A 43 -5.71 20.19 34.62
CA ASP A 43 -6.54 21.38 34.50
C ASP A 43 -7.97 21.08 33.95
N GLY A 44 -8.56 19.95 34.37
CA GLY A 44 -9.88 19.50 33.89
C GLY A 44 -9.92 18.96 32.46
N GLN A 45 -8.75 18.70 31.86
CA GLN A 45 -8.60 18.12 30.53
C GLN A 45 -7.84 16.80 30.58
N PHE A 46 -8.30 15.81 29.81
CA PHE A 46 -7.61 14.55 29.64
C PHE A 46 -6.57 14.66 28.52
N ARG A 47 -5.33 14.26 28.81
CA ARG A 47 -4.22 14.21 27.86
C ARG A 47 -3.58 12.84 27.85
N ILE A 48 -2.97 12.48 26.74
CA ILE A 48 -2.14 11.27 26.65
C ILE A 48 -0.68 11.59 26.99
N LYS A 49 -0.07 10.71 27.78
CA LYS A 49 1.35 10.71 28.07
C LYS A 49 1.94 9.36 27.68
N ARG A 50 3.16 9.37 27.16
CA ARG A 50 3.86 8.14 26.78
C ARG A 50 4.38 7.41 28.02
N LYS A 51 4.17 6.10 28.09
CA LYS A 51 4.79 5.24 29.09
C LYS A 51 6.25 4.95 28.72
N GLU A 52 7.11 5.96 28.82
CA GLU A 52 8.50 5.88 28.33
C GLU A 52 9.27 4.65 28.82
N LYS A 53 9.11 4.26 30.08
CA LYS A 53 9.75 3.04 30.63
C LYS A 53 9.29 1.76 29.93
N ALA A 54 7.98 1.63 29.70
CA ALA A 54 7.41 0.47 29.02
C ALA A 54 7.80 0.44 27.54
N ILE A 55 7.78 1.61 26.89
CA ILE A 55 8.21 1.79 25.51
C ILE A 55 9.69 1.41 25.37
N ASN A 56 10.57 1.95 26.23
CA ASN A 56 12.00 1.67 26.17
C ASN A 56 12.31 0.20 26.44
N ALA A 57 11.68 -0.41 27.46
CA ALA A 57 11.83 -1.84 27.73
C ALA A 57 11.36 -2.73 26.55
N GLN A 58 10.42 -2.24 25.74
CA GLN A 58 9.99 -2.92 24.53
C GLN A 58 10.95 -2.65 23.37
N LEU A 59 11.42 -1.41 23.19
CA LEU A 59 12.42 -1.01 22.19
C LEU A 59 13.75 -1.76 22.38
N GLU A 60 14.18 -2.00 23.62
CA GLU A 60 15.39 -2.79 23.94
C GLU A 60 15.29 -4.24 23.45
N LYS A 61 14.08 -4.78 23.35
CA LYS A 61 13.82 -6.12 22.81
C LYS A 61 13.67 -6.12 21.29
N MET A 62 13.60 -4.95 20.66
CA MET A 62 13.47 -4.85 19.20
C MET A 62 14.84 -5.00 18.56
N GLY A 63 14.90 -5.78 17.47
CA GLY A 63 16.11 -5.86 16.66
C GLY A 63 16.48 -4.50 16.07
N THR A 64 17.78 -4.19 16.04
CA THR A 64 18.29 -2.99 15.38
C THR A 64 18.54 -3.29 13.90
N MET A 65 18.01 -2.45 13.01
CA MET A 65 18.26 -2.52 11.58
C MET A 65 19.20 -1.38 11.17
N ILE A 66 20.32 -1.74 10.54
CA ILE A 66 21.29 -0.76 10.02
C ILE A 66 21.18 -0.72 8.50
N LEU A 67 20.90 0.46 7.94
CA LEU A 67 20.90 0.69 6.49
C LEU A 67 22.15 1.46 6.09
N LEU A 68 23.05 0.79 5.37
CA LEU A 68 24.26 1.42 4.82
C LEU A 68 23.99 1.91 3.40
N SER A 69 24.43 3.14 3.12
CA SER A 69 24.37 3.72 1.78
C SER A 69 25.69 4.38 1.43
N ASN A 70 26.11 4.25 0.17
CA ASN A 70 27.24 4.99 -0.39
C ASN A 70 26.88 6.45 -0.71
N LYS A 71 25.63 6.87 -0.49
CA LYS A 71 25.14 8.23 -0.71
C LYS A 71 24.66 8.84 0.59
N ARG A 72 24.90 10.14 0.75
CA ARG A 72 24.31 10.92 1.84
C ARG A 72 22.86 11.24 1.50
N LEU A 73 21.93 10.59 2.18
CA LEU A 73 20.49 10.71 1.95
C LEU A 73 19.78 10.99 3.29
N GLU A 74 18.65 11.69 3.24
CA GLU A 74 17.78 11.86 4.41
C GLU A 74 17.20 10.49 4.81
N GLY A 75 17.02 10.23 6.11
CA GLY A 75 16.52 8.94 6.60
C GLY A 75 15.19 8.50 5.98
N LYS A 76 14.27 9.44 5.72
CA LYS A 76 13.00 9.15 5.01
C LYS A 76 13.25 8.63 3.59
N GLU A 77 14.21 9.22 2.90
CA GLU A 77 14.57 8.85 1.54
C GLU A 77 15.25 7.47 1.50
N VAL A 78 16.15 7.20 2.44
CA VAL A 78 16.77 5.87 2.63
C VAL A 78 15.71 4.80 2.84
N LEU A 79 14.77 5.03 3.76
CA LEU A 79 13.66 4.10 4.02
C LEU A 79 12.77 3.92 2.79
N ARG A 80 12.48 4.99 2.04
CA ARG A 80 11.70 4.93 0.81
C ARG A 80 12.37 4.06 -0.24
N LEU A 81 13.67 4.26 -0.48
CA LEU A 81 14.45 3.48 -1.44
C LEU A 81 14.56 2.01 -1.01
N TYR A 82 14.80 1.76 0.26
CA TYR A 82 14.85 0.39 0.80
C TYR A 82 13.51 -0.33 0.62
N LYS A 83 12.38 0.31 0.94
CA LYS A 83 11.04 -0.28 0.70
C LYS A 83 10.81 -0.60 -0.78
N ARG A 84 11.28 0.24 -1.70
CA ARG A 84 11.20 -0.04 -3.14
C ARG A 84 12.03 -1.26 -3.54
N LYS A 85 13.21 -1.44 -2.93
CA LYS A 85 14.05 -2.62 -3.11
C LYS A 85 13.35 -3.89 -2.60
N ASP A 86 12.79 -3.85 -1.39
CA ASP A 86 12.06 -4.97 -0.78
C ASP A 86 10.87 -5.45 -1.65
N VAL A 87 10.14 -4.54 -2.30
CA VAL A 87 9.08 -4.90 -3.25
C VAL A 87 9.63 -5.72 -4.43
N VAL A 88 10.81 -5.36 -4.93
CA VAL A 88 11.47 -6.10 -6.02
C VAL A 88 11.95 -7.47 -5.54
N GLU A 89 12.56 -7.55 -4.35
CA GLU A 89 13.00 -8.81 -3.75
C GLU A 89 11.83 -9.79 -3.56
N LYS A 90 10.73 -9.32 -2.98
CA LYS A 90 9.50 -10.13 -2.81
C LYS A 90 8.93 -10.62 -4.14
N PHE A 91 9.02 -9.82 -5.21
CA PHE A 91 8.57 -10.23 -6.52
C PHE A 91 9.42 -11.39 -7.07
N PHE A 92 10.75 -11.28 -6.98
CA PHE A 92 11.65 -12.36 -7.38
C PHE A 92 11.49 -13.61 -6.52
N ASP A 93 11.27 -13.47 -5.22
CA ASP A 93 11.02 -14.61 -4.34
C ASP A 93 9.69 -15.30 -4.67
N ASN A 94 8.61 -14.54 -4.93
CA ASN A 94 7.35 -15.10 -5.40
C ASN A 94 7.51 -15.84 -6.73
N MET A 95 8.31 -15.29 -7.65
CA MET A 95 8.62 -15.92 -8.93
C MET A 95 9.36 -17.25 -8.76
N LYS A 96 10.42 -17.27 -7.93
CA LYS A 96 11.16 -18.50 -7.59
C LYS A 96 10.22 -19.53 -6.97
N HIS A 97 9.40 -19.12 -6.01
CA HIS A 97 8.46 -20.02 -5.35
C HIS A 97 7.40 -20.57 -6.32
N ASP A 98 6.91 -19.76 -7.26
CA ASP A 98 6.03 -20.20 -8.34
C ASP A 98 6.68 -21.25 -9.24
N ILE A 99 7.98 -21.11 -9.53
CA ILE A 99 8.74 -22.04 -10.36
C ILE A 99 9.00 -23.34 -9.59
N GLU A 100 9.38 -23.25 -8.32
CA GLU A 100 9.55 -24.40 -7.42
C GLU A 100 8.25 -25.20 -7.29
N ARG A 101 7.11 -24.54 -7.10
CA ARG A 101 5.78 -25.18 -7.06
C ARG A 101 5.35 -25.77 -8.40
N LYS A 102 5.82 -25.21 -9.52
CA LYS A 102 5.53 -25.69 -10.89
C LYS A 102 6.58 -26.65 -11.44
N ARG A 103 7.42 -27.27 -10.59
CA ARG A 103 8.44 -28.27 -10.96
C ARG A 103 7.94 -29.42 -11.84
N LEU A 104 6.63 -29.58 -12.03
CA LEU A 104 6.02 -30.57 -12.91
C LEU A 104 5.85 -30.15 -14.38
N ARG A 105 6.18 -28.91 -14.80
CA ARG A 105 5.88 -28.47 -16.20
C ARG A 105 6.92 -27.62 -16.93
N ILE A 106 8.03 -27.22 -16.30
CA ILE A 106 9.09 -26.45 -16.99
C ILE A 106 10.29 -27.40 -17.17
N HIS A 107 10.32 -28.08 -18.31
CA HIS A 107 11.32 -29.13 -18.60
C HIS A 107 12.55 -28.60 -19.34
N THR A 108 12.59 -27.32 -19.75
CA THR A 108 13.70 -26.74 -20.50
C THR A 108 14.10 -25.35 -19.99
N GLN A 109 15.37 -24.99 -20.18
CA GLN A 109 15.93 -23.69 -19.78
C GLN A 109 15.28 -22.54 -20.56
N GLU A 110 14.99 -22.73 -21.85
CA GLU A 110 14.40 -21.73 -22.73
C GLU A 110 13.00 -21.31 -22.24
N THR A 111 12.22 -22.28 -21.73
CA THR A 111 10.89 -21.99 -21.18
C THR A 111 10.99 -21.16 -19.88
N PHE A 112 12.01 -21.43 -19.06
CA PHE A 112 12.28 -20.65 -17.86
C PHE A 112 12.67 -19.21 -18.20
N GLU A 113 13.61 -19.02 -19.13
CA GLU A 113 14.06 -17.70 -19.59
C GLU A 113 12.91 -16.90 -20.21
N GLY A 114 12.06 -17.54 -21.02
CA GLY A 114 10.86 -16.92 -21.58
C GLY A 114 9.87 -16.48 -20.51
N ARG A 115 9.67 -17.28 -19.45
CA ARG A 115 8.80 -16.89 -18.33
C ARG A 115 9.39 -15.72 -17.53
N LEU A 116 10.69 -15.75 -17.24
CA LEU A 116 11.39 -14.67 -16.56
C LEU A 116 11.27 -13.35 -17.34
N PHE A 117 11.38 -13.42 -18.67
CA PHE A 117 11.19 -12.25 -19.54
C PHE A 117 9.77 -11.68 -19.46
N LEU A 118 8.74 -12.53 -19.51
CA LEU A 118 7.34 -12.09 -19.36
C LEU A 118 7.06 -11.50 -17.98
N ASP A 119 7.60 -12.10 -16.92
CA ASP A 119 7.46 -11.59 -15.56
C ASP A 119 8.15 -10.22 -15.40
N PHE A 120 9.31 -10.02 -16.05
CA PHE A 120 10.00 -8.73 -16.09
C PHE A 120 9.16 -7.64 -16.80
N LEU A 121 8.55 -7.97 -17.94
CA LEU A 121 7.62 -7.06 -18.63
C LEU A 121 6.41 -6.71 -17.75
N ALA A 122 5.82 -7.70 -17.09
CA ALA A 122 4.71 -7.50 -16.17
C ALA A 122 5.10 -6.57 -15.00
N LEU A 123 6.33 -6.71 -14.47
CA LEU A 123 6.85 -5.85 -13.41
C LEU A 123 7.03 -4.40 -13.87
N ILE A 124 7.50 -4.16 -15.11
CA ILE A 124 7.60 -2.81 -15.68
C ILE A 124 6.22 -2.16 -15.74
N ILE A 125 5.22 -2.87 -16.28
CA ILE A 125 3.84 -2.38 -16.40
C ILE A 125 3.26 -2.09 -15.01
N TYR A 126 3.41 -3.03 -14.07
CA TYR A 126 2.96 -2.88 -12.69
C TYR A 126 3.61 -1.66 -12.02
N SER A 127 4.92 -1.49 -12.17
CA SER A 127 5.69 -0.37 -11.62
C SER A 127 5.21 0.97 -12.19
N LYS A 128 4.92 1.03 -13.50
CA LYS A 128 4.38 2.23 -14.15
C LYS A 128 3.00 2.59 -13.62
N ILE A 129 2.08 1.62 -13.54
CA ILE A 129 0.73 1.83 -12.97
C ILE A 129 0.85 2.30 -11.52
N SER A 130 1.64 1.61 -10.71
CA SER A 130 1.89 1.95 -9.30
C SER A 130 2.47 3.36 -9.13
N SER A 131 3.35 3.78 -10.04
CA SER A 131 3.91 5.13 -10.05
C SER A 131 2.85 6.19 -10.36
N GLU A 132 2.00 5.95 -11.36
CA GLU A 132 0.96 6.90 -11.76
C GLU A 132 -0.12 7.05 -10.67
N ILE A 133 -0.57 5.94 -10.09
CA ILE A 133 -1.52 5.94 -8.96
C ILE A 133 -0.99 6.77 -7.79
N ARG A 134 0.31 6.66 -7.47
CA ARG A 134 0.93 7.47 -6.40
C ARG A 134 1.00 8.95 -6.74
N LYS A 135 1.29 9.30 -7.99
CA LYS A 135 1.38 10.69 -8.44
C LYS A 135 0.04 11.40 -8.37
N GLU A 136 -1.01 10.72 -8.81
CA GLU A 136 -2.39 11.25 -8.87
C GLU A 136 -3.14 11.05 -7.53
N GLY A 137 -2.49 10.51 -6.49
CA GLY A 137 -3.06 10.35 -5.14
C GLY A 137 -4.12 9.25 -4.99
N ILE A 138 -4.34 8.44 -6.03
CA ILE A 138 -5.35 7.36 -6.10
C ILE A 138 -5.01 6.21 -5.12
N ASN A 139 -3.76 6.10 -4.67
CA ASN A 139 -3.29 5.01 -3.81
C ASN A 139 -3.92 4.99 -2.41
N LYS A 140 -4.67 6.02 -2.04
CA LYS A 140 -5.47 6.07 -0.83
C LYS A 140 -6.72 5.20 -0.93
N ASP A 141 -7.27 5.12 -2.13
CA ASP A 141 -8.58 4.50 -2.39
C ASP A 141 -8.46 3.16 -3.12
N PHE A 142 -7.37 2.96 -3.89
CA PHE A 142 -7.18 1.75 -4.69
C PHE A 142 -5.74 1.24 -4.71
N THR A 143 -5.61 -0.08 -4.61
CA THR A 143 -4.41 -0.83 -4.97
C THR A 143 -4.33 -1.07 -6.48
N VAL A 144 -3.14 -1.38 -6.99
CA VAL A 144 -2.95 -1.78 -8.40
C VAL A 144 -3.83 -2.98 -8.75
N GLN A 145 -3.98 -3.94 -7.84
CA GLN A 145 -4.78 -5.15 -8.06
C GLN A 145 -6.28 -4.82 -8.21
N GLU A 146 -6.82 -3.94 -7.38
CA GLU A 146 -8.21 -3.51 -7.46
C GLU A 146 -8.50 -2.74 -8.74
N ILE A 147 -7.57 -1.90 -9.19
CA ILE A 147 -7.69 -1.20 -10.48
C ILE A 147 -7.70 -2.21 -11.64
N MET A 148 -6.78 -3.17 -11.64
CA MET A 148 -6.76 -4.22 -12.67
C MET A 148 -8.04 -5.06 -12.65
N TYR A 149 -8.58 -5.36 -11.46
CA TYR A 149 -9.84 -6.09 -11.31
C TYR A 149 -11.03 -5.27 -11.84
N GLU A 150 -11.05 -3.97 -11.59
CA GLU A 150 -12.08 -3.06 -12.10
C GLU A 150 -12.04 -2.99 -13.62
N PHE A 151 -10.86 -2.83 -14.22
CA PHE A 151 -10.71 -2.81 -15.69
C PHE A 151 -10.99 -4.15 -16.36
N LYS A 152 -10.77 -5.29 -15.68
CA LYS A 152 -11.11 -6.63 -16.20
C LYS A 152 -12.61 -6.79 -16.51
N LYS A 153 -13.48 -5.96 -15.91
CA LYS A 153 -14.92 -5.97 -16.17
C LYS A 153 -15.28 -5.44 -17.55
N ILE A 154 -14.42 -4.62 -18.16
CA ILE A 154 -14.63 -4.07 -19.49
C ILE A 154 -14.30 -5.14 -20.52
N LYS A 155 -15.29 -5.53 -21.33
CA LYS A 155 -15.17 -6.58 -22.33
C LYS A 155 -15.59 -6.09 -23.71
N LEU A 156 -14.98 -6.65 -24.74
CA LEU A 156 -15.43 -6.52 -26.12
C LEU A 156 -16.27 -7.75 -26.47
N ILE A 157 -17.56 -7.54 -26.71
CA ILE A 157 -18.52 -8.59 -27.02
C ILE A 157 -18.83 -8.54 -28.52
N ARG A 158 -18.82 -9.70 -29.17
CA ARG A 158 -19.26 -9.85 -30.56
C ARG A 158 -20.74 -10.27 -30.58
N LEU A 159 -21.58 -9.43 -31.18
CA LEU A 159 -22.98 -9.70 -31.42
C LEU A 159 -23.18 -10.05 -32.90
N GLY A 160 -23.36 -11.35 -33.17
CA GLY A 160 -23.48 -11.88 -34.54
C GLY A 160 -22.20 -11.75 -35.37
N MET A 161 -22.32 -11.71 -36.69
CA MET A 161 -21.17 -11.75 -37.61
C MET A 161 -20.44 -10.41 -37.79
N LYS A 162 -21.07 -9.26 -37.46
CA LYS A 162 -20.54 -7.94 -37.84
C LYS A 162 -20.46 -6.88 -36.73
N LYS A 163 -21.08 -7.07 -35.56
CA LYS A 163 -21.14 -6.00 -34.55
C LYS A 163 -20.27 -6.35 -33.34
N MET A 164 -19.27 -5.52 -33.07
CA MET A 164 -18.52 -5.58 -31.81
C MET A 164 -18.94 -4.43 -30.91
N ILE A 165 -19.16 -4.71 -29.62
CA ILE A 165 -19.64 -3.74 -28.65
C ILE A 165 -18.76 -3.86 -27.40
N VAL A 166 -18.24 -2.73 -26.93
CA VAL A 166 -17.60 -2.64 -25.61
C VAL A 166 -18.69 -2.57 -24.54
N THR A 167 -18.56 -3.35 -23.47
CA THR A 167 -19.48 -3.29 -22.31
C THR A 167 -19.52 -1.89 -21.70
N GLU A 168 -20.61 -1.58 -21.01
CA GLU A 168 -20.75 -0.29 -20.35
C GLU A 168 -19.59 0.01 -19.39
N VAL A 169 -19.01 1.20 -19.55
CA VAL A 169 -17.95 1.70 -18.67
C VAL A 169 -18.58 2.46 -17.50
N SER A 170 -18.40 1.92 -16.29
CA SER A 170 -18.98 2.48 -15.06
C SER A 170 -18.40 3.85 -14.70
N LYS A 171 -19.09 4.63 -13.86
CA LYS A 171 -18.59 5.94 -13.39
C LYS A 171 -17.19 5.83 -12.77
N LYS A 172 -17.00 4.83 -11.91
CA LYS A 172 -15.71 4.52 -11.27
C LYS A 172 -14.61 4.23 -12.31
N GLN A 173 -14.92 3.46 -13.35
CA GLN A 173 -13.95 3.20 -14.42
C GLN A 173 -13.61 4.48 -15.19
N ARG A 174 -14.59 5.34 -15.46
CA ARG A 174 -14.34 6.64 -16.14
C ARG A 174 -13.45 7.55 -15.33
N GLU A 175 -13.69 7.64 -14.02
CA GLU A 175 -12.83 8.39 -13.09
C GLU A 175 -11.40 7.83 -13.12
N LEU A 176 -11.23 6.51 -13.04
CA LEU A 176 -9.91 5.87 -13.16
C LEU A 176 -9.23 6.20 -14.50
N PHE A 177 -9.93 6.07 -15.64
CA PHE A 177 -9.38 6.42 -16.95
C PHE A 177 -8.94 7.89 -17.05
N GLN A 178 -9.75 8.81 -16.50
CA GLN A 178 -9.41 10.23 -16.44
C GLN A 178 -8.15 10.48 -15.60
N SER A 179 -8.04 9.86 -14.44
CA SER A 179 -6.85 10.00 -13.59
C SER A 179 -5.59 9.45 -14.27
N PHE A 180 -5.71 8.37 -15.04
CA PHE A 180 -4.60 7.86 -15.85
C PHE A 180 -4.34 8.65 -17.15
N LYS A 181 -5.20 9.63 -17.49
CA LYS A 181 -5.17 10.39 -18.76
C LYS A 181 -5.25 9.46 -19.98
N ILE A 182 -5.99 8.36 -19.84
CA ILE A 182 -6.21 7.37 -20.90
C ILE A 182 -7.62 7.60 -21.47
N PRO A 183 -7.78 7.68 -22.81
CA PRO A 183 -9.11 7.80 -23.40
C PRO A 183 -9.95 6.56 -23.09
N LEU A 184 -11.26 6.76 -22.95
CA LEU A 184 -12.18 5.64 -22.79
C LEU A 184 -12.08 4.71 -24.00
N PRO A 185 -12.19 3.38 -23.81
CA PRO A 185 -12.17 2.44 -24.91
C PRO A 185 -13.35 2.74 -25.86
N THR A 186 -13.01 3.27 -27.04
CA THR A 186 -13.97 3.55 -28.10
C THR A 186 -14.34 2.27 -28.84
N ARG A 187 -15.53 2.26 -29.45
CA ARG A 187 -15.91 1.18 -30.37
C ARG A 187 -14.87 1.11 -31.49
N PRO A 188 -14.36 -0.08 -31.85
CA PRO A 188 -13.60 -0.26 -33.07
C PRO A 188 -14.48 -0.06 -34.31
#